data_AF-A0A553ABN6-F1
#
_entry.id   AF-A0A553ABN6-F1
#
_cell.length_a   1.000
_cell.length_b   1.000
_cell.length_c   1.000
_cell.angle_alpha   90.00
_cell.angle_beta   90.00
_cell.angle_gamma   90.00
#
_symmetry.space_group_name_H-M   'P 1'
#
loop_
_entity.id
_entity.type
_entity.pdbx_description
1 polymer ?
#
loop_
_entity_poly.entity_id
_entity_poly.type
_entity_poly.pdbx_seq_one_letter_code
_entity_poly.pdbx_strand_id
1 'polypeptide(L)'
;MNRQATQGVRTGGRSARVRDAILTAAFDELVDGGYATLSVDAIARRAGVNKTTVYRRWPTLDDLLLEALTSWSVEAVPVPDTGSIDTDLYALGSELADALNTGAGRQVAAYVLTAGLKSPALSEATRRYFEHQAVRATPVVTRAIARGELPETCDADQLLTTFRAPLFYRMVTTGDPIDSPLIELAVRVTLTAARAGLLSADHDG
;
A
#
# COMPACT_ATOMS: atom_id res chain seq x y z
N MET A 1 -10.07 -36.23 48.94
CA MET A 1 -11.00 -35.48 48.06
C MET A 1 -10.53 -34.05 47.99
N ASN A 2 -9.88 -33.61 46.91
CA ASN A 2 -9.83 -32.18 46.58
C ASN A 2 -9.58 -31.96 45.09
N ARG A 3 -10.40 -31.11 44.49
CA ARG A 3 -10.55 -30.87 43.04
C ARG A 3 -9.42 -29.97 42.53
N GLN A 4 -8.78 -30.36 41.43
CA GLN A 4 -8.01 -29.46 40.58
C GLN A 4 -8.97 -28.67 39.68
N ALA A 5 -8.86 -27.34 39.69
CA ALA A 5 -9.47 -26.46 38.71
C ALA A 5 -8.39 -25.98 37.74
N THR A 6 -8.48 -26.45 36.50
CA THR A 6 -7.61 -26.09 35.38
C THR A 6 -7.86 -24.63 34.99
N GLN A 7 -6.87 -23.75 35.17
CA GLN A 7 -6.92 -22.40 34.60
C GLN A 7 -6.85 -22.48 33.07
N GLY A 8 -7.90 -22.00 32.41
CA GLY A 8 -8.03 -21.99 30.96
C GLY A 8 -7.00 -21.10 30.29
N VAL A 9 -6.33 -21.65 29.27
CA VAL A 9 -5.50 -20.93 28.30
C VAL A 9 -6.34 -19.83 27.66
N ARG A 10 -5.89 -18.58 27.75
CA ARG A 10 -6.59 -17.41 27.18
C ARG A 10 -6.82 -17.62 25.68
N THR A 11 -8.08 -17.54 25.28
CA THR A 11 -8.64 -17.80 23.94
C THR A 11 -8.13 -16.87 22.82
N GLY A 12 -7.31 -15.86 23.13
CA GLY A 12 -6.79 -14.88 22.18
C GLY A 12 -5.94 -15.46 21.06
N GLY A 13 -5.13 -16.50 21.34
CA GLY A 13 -4.23 -17.09 20.33
C GLY A 13 -4.95 -17.80 19.18
N ARG A 14 -6.10 -18.43 19.44
CA ARG A 14 -6.91 -19.08 18.37
C ARG A 14 -7.65 -18.03 17.53
N SER A 15 -8.17 -16.97 18.16
CA SER A 15 -8.86 -15.88 17.47
C SER A 15 -7.92 -15.08 16.56
N ALA A 16 -6.68 -14.83 17.01
CA ALA A 16 -5.64 -14.19 16.19
C ALA A 16 -5.29 -15.04 14.96
N ARG A 17 -4.97 -16.34 15.15
CA ARG A 17 -4.66 -17.25 14.03
C ARG A 17 -5.79 -17.37 13.01
N VAL A 18 -7.04 -17.41 13.47
CA VAL A 18 -8.21 -17.45 12.58
C VAL A 18 -8.33 -16.14 11.81
N ARG A 19 -8.07 -14.99 12.45
CA ARG A 19 -8.01 -13.72 11.73
C ARG A 19 -6.92 -13.73 10.67
N ASP A 20 -5.69 -14.08 11.03
CA ASP A 20 -4.57 -14.05 10.11
C ASP A 20 -4.82 -14.97 8.91
N ALA A 21 -5.38 -16.16 9.14
CA ALA A 21 -5.77 -17.07 8.06
C ALA A 21 -6.83 -16.47 7.11
N ILE A 22 -7.80 -15.72 7.65
CA ILE A 22 -8.83 -15.06 6.84
C ILE A 22 -8.24 -13.88 6.05
N LEU A 23 -7.35 -13.08 6.67
CA LEU A 23 -6.67 -11.98 5.99
C LEU A 23 -5.75 -12.48 4.87
N THR A 24 -4.97 -13.54 5.13
CA THR A 24 -4.15 -14.20 4.11
C THR A 24 -5.01 -14.76 2.99
N ALA A 25 -6.10 -15.45 3.29
CA ALA A 25 -7.01 -15.96 2.27
C ALA A 25 -7.65 -14.84 1.43
N ALA A 26 -8.01 -13.71 2.05
CA ALA A 26 -8.54 -12.54 1.35
C ALA A 26 -7.50 -11.96 0.38
N PHE A 27 -6.26 -11.85 0.84
CA PHE A 27 -5.14 -11.41 0.01
C PHE A 27 -4.90 -12.37 -1.15
N ASP A 28 -4.77 -13.67 -0.88
CA ASP A 28 -4.44 -14.64 -1.93
C ASP A 28 -5.57 -14.78 -2.98
N GLU A 29 -6.84 -14.68 -2.58
CA GLU A 29 -7.96 -14.63 -3.55
C GLU A 29 -7.91 -13.37 -4.42
N LEU A 30 -7.52 -12.22 -3.85
CA LEU A 30 -7.31 -10.98 -4.60
C LEU A 30 -6.15 -11.11 -5.59
N VAL A 31 -5.07 -11.80 -5.20
CA VAL A 31 -3.90 -12.06 -6.05
C VAL A 31 -4.21 -13.03 -7.20
N ASP A 32 -4.86 -14.15 -6.90
CA ASP A 32 -5.06 -15.24 -7.86
C ASP A 32 -6.17 -14.93 -8.88
N GLY A 33 -7.28 -14.36 -8.41
CA GLY A 33 -8.49 -14.16 -9.20
C GLY A 33 -8.81 -12.72 -9.55
N GLY A 34 -8.13 -11.77 -8.89
CA GLY A 34 -8.44 -10.34 -9.01
C GLY A 34 -9.75 -9.97 -8.33
N TYR A 35 -10.09 -8.68 -8.40
CA TYR A 35 -11.26 -8.14 -7.71
C TYR A 35 -12.59 -8.77 -8.17
N ALA A 36 -12.71 -9.10 -9.46
CA ALA A 36 -13.98 -9.55 -10.05
C ALA A 36 -14.47 -10.90 -9.51
N THR A 37 -13.57 -11.76 -9.05
CA THR A 37 -13.90 -13.09 -8.52
C THR A 37 -13.95 -13.14 -7.00
N LEU A 38 -13.61 -12.02 -6.34
CA LEU A 38 -13.46 -11.96 -4.90
C LEU A 38 -14.83 -12.06 -4.20
N SER A 39 -14.95 -12.99 -3.26
CA SER A 39 -16.17 -13.14 -2.45
C SER A 39 -15.87 -13.66 -1.06
N VAL A 40 -16.72 -13.30 -0.10
CA VAL A 40 -16.64 -13.83 1.28
C VAL A 40 -16.74 -15.36 1.30
N ASP A 41 -17.47 -15.97 0.36
CA ASP A 41 -17.58 -17.42 0.23
C ASP A 41 -16.25 -18.07 -0.20
N ALA A 42 -15.60 -17.51 -1.22
CA ALA A 42 -14.30 -18.00 -1.68
C ALA A 42 -13.24 -17.86 -0.57
N ILE A 43 -13.22 -16.71 0.11
CA ILE A 43 -12.29 -16.43 1.21
C ILE A 43 -12.53 -17.38 2.39
N ALA A 44 -13.78 -17.55 2.83
CA ALA A 44 -14.11 -18.44 3.94
C ALA A 44 -13.70 -19.89 3.64
N ARG A 45 -13.95 -20.34 2.40
CA ARG A 45 -13.53 -21.67 1.93
C ARG A 45 -12.01 -21.81 1.94
N ARG A 46 -11.27 -20.83 1.41
CA ARG A 46 -9.79 -20.85 1.39
C ARG A 46 -9.19 -20.81 2.80
N ALA A 47 -9.74 -20.00 3.69
CA ALA A 47 -9.31 -19.92 5.09
C ALA A 47 -9.74 -21.12 5.94
N GLY A 48 -10.59 -22.02 5.43
CA GLY A 48 -11.09 -23.17 6.17
C GLY A 48 -12.04 -22.79 7.32
N VAL A 49 -12.79 -21.69 7.18
CA VAL A 49 -13.71 -21.18 8.20
C VAL A 49 -15.14 -21.09 7.70
N ASN A 50 -16.10 -21.01 8.63
CA ASN A 50 -17.49 -20.75 8.26
C ASN A 50 -17.68 -19.26 7.91
N LYS A 51 -18.51 -18.97 6.89
CA LYS A 51 -18.87 -17.60 6.46
C LYS A 51 -19.32 -16.69 7.61
N THR A 52 -20.07 -17.23 8.57
CA THR A 52 -20.51 -16.49 9.77
C THR A 52 -19.35 -16.03 10.65
N THR A 53 -18.23 -16.75 10.65
CA THR A 53 -17.00 -16.35 11.36
C THR A 53 -16.37 -15.12 10.74
N VAL A 54 -16.44 -15.01 9.40
CA VAL A 54 -15.99 -13.82 8.67
C VAL A 54 -16.93 -12.64 8.96
N TYR A 55 -18.24 -12.79 8.72
CA TYR A 55 -19.19 -11.69 8.91
C TYR A 55 -19.28 -11.15 10.33
N ARG A 56 -19.02 -11.98 11.35
CA ARG A 56 -19.00 -11.53 12.74
C ARG A 56 -17.92 -10.48 13.00
N ARG A 57 -16.82 -10.51 12.24
CA ARG A 57 -15.67 -9.61 12.42
C ARG A 57 -15.57 -8.55 11.32
N TRP A 58 -15.96 -8.89 10.11
CA TRP A 58 -16.01 -8.00 8.95
C TRP A 58 -17.40 -8.03 8.33
N PRO A 59 -18.29 -7.08 8.69
CA PRO A 59 -19.65 -7.04 8.17
C PRO A 59 -19.72 -6.95 6.65
N THR A 60 -18.75 -6.31 6.02
CA THR A 60 -18.63 -6.20 4.56
C THR A 60 -17.32 -6.79 4.04
N LEU A 61 -17.29 -7.13 2.74
CA LEU A 61 -16.06 -7.54 2.07
C LEU A 61 -15.01 -6.42 2.08
N ASP A 62 -15.46 -5.17 2.01
CA ASP A 62 -14.61 -3.98 2.04
C ASP A 62 -13.90 -3.83 3.41
N ASP A 63 -14.60 -4.10 4.52
CA ASP A 63 -13.99 -4.09 5.87
C ASP A 63 -12.86 -5.13 5.98
N LEU A 64 -13.08 -6.31 5.39
CA LEU A 64 -12.11 -7.40 5.37
C LEU A 64 -10.89 -7.04 4.52
N LEU A 65 -11.12 -6.50 3.33
CA LEU A 65 -10.05 -6.11 2.41
C LEU A 65 -9.21 -4.97 2.97
N LEU A 66 -9.83 -3.96 3.56
CA LEU A 66 -9.13 -2.89 4.26
C LEU A 66 -8.16 -3.44 5.31
N GLU A 67 -8.65 -4.34 6.15
CA GLU A 67 -7.82 -4.94 7.19
C GLU A 67 -6.71 -5.83 6.62
N ALA A 68 -6.99 -6.57 5.54
CA ALA A 68 -6.00 -7.39 4.87
C ALA A 68 -4.87 -6.53 4.28
N LEU A 69 -5.22 -5.44 3.60
CA LEU A 69 -4.27 -4.52 2.98
C LEU A 69 -3.37 -3.81 4.00
N THR A 70 -3.95 -3.33 5.10
CA THR A 70 -3.21 -2.69 6.19
C THR A 70 -2.32 -3.67 6.97
N SER A 71 -2.68 -4.96 7.01
CA SER A 71 -1.87 -5.99 7.66
C SER A 71 -0.73 -6.48 6.76
N TRP A 72 -0.89 -6.42 5.43
CA TRP A 72 0.10 -6.88 4.46
C TRP A 72 1.14 -5.82 4.08
N SER A 73 0.87 -4.53 4.36
CA SER A 73 1.80 -3.42 4.09
C SER A 73 3.07 -3.41 4.97
N VAL A 74 3.46 -4.54 5.56
CA VAL A 74 4.47 -4.65 6.63
C VAL A 74 5.76 -5.39 6.20
N GLU A 75 5.96 -5.66 4.90
CA GLU A 75 7.31 -6.03 4.43
C GLU A 75 8.17 -4.78 4.19
N ALA A 76 9.22 -4.65 5.00
CA ALA A 76 10.18 -3.57 4.97
C ALA A 76 11.10 -3.67 3.74
N VAL A 77 10.59 -3.24 2.59
CA VAL A 77 11.46 -2.82 1.47
C VAL A 77 12.45 -1.76 1.99
N PRO A 78 13.77 -1.95 1.81
CA PRO A 78 14.76 -0.97 2.21
C PRO A 78 14.49 0.36 1.52
N VAL A 79 14.62 1.46 2.26
CA VAL A 79 14.54 2.79 1.65
C VAL A 79 15.85 3.03 0.90
N PRO A 80 15.85 3.29 -0.42
CA PRO A 80 17.08 3.53 -1.17
C PRO A 80 17.88 4.68 -0.57
N ASP A 81 19.21 4.55 -0.52
CA ASP A 81 20.16 5.60 -0.09
C ASP A 81 21.44 5.52 -0.94
N THR A 82 21.28 5.84 -2.21
CA THR A 82 22.31 5.76 -3.26
C THR A 82 23.22 6.99 -3.30
N GLY A 83 22.88 8.03 -2.54
CA GLY A 83 23.67 9.26 -2.41
C GLY A 83 23.17 10.44 -3.24
N SER A 84 22.12 10.28 -4.06
CA SER A 84 21.45 11.39 -4.76
C SER A 84 19.96 11.14 -4.91
N ILE A 85 19.16 12.22 -4.91
CA ILE A 85 17.71 12.13 -5.08
C ILE A 85 17.30 11.54 -6.43
N ASP A 86 18.06 11.83 -7.49
CA ASP A 86 17.77 11.33 -8.84
C ASP A 86 17.83 9.79 -8.87
N THR A 87 18.85 9.22 -8.23
CA THR A 87 19.09 7.76 -8.17
C THR A 87 18.20 7.08 -7.15
N ASP A 88 17.91 7.73 -6.02
CA ASP A 88 16.95 7.24 -5.02
C ASP A 88 15.52 7.16 -5.59
N LEU A 89 15.05 8.19 -6.30
CA LEU A 89 13.73 8.16 -6.94
C LEU A 89 13.68 7.13 -8.07
N TYR A 90 14.73 6.98 -8.87
CA TYR A 90 14.77 5.95 -9.89
C TYR A 90 14.68 4.54 -9.29
N ALA A 91 15.40 4.29 -8.19
CA ALA A 91 15.34 3.02 -7.46
C ALA A 91 13.92 2.75 -6.92
N LEU A 92 13.29 3.75 -6.27
CA LEU A 92 11.90 3.66 -5.83
C LEU A 92 10.93 3.37 -6.98
N GLY A 93 11.14 4.00 -8.15
CA GLY A 93 10.32 3.78 -9.34
C GLY A 93 10.49 2.38 -9.91
N SER A 94 11.71 1.84 -9.89
CA SER A 94 12.04 0.50 -10.37
C SER A 94 11.43 -0.57 -9.46
N GLU A 95 11.57 -0.42 -8.14
CA GLU A 95 10.93 -1.30 -7.16
C GLU A 95 9.40 -1.28 -7.30
N LEU A 96 8.83 -0.10 -7.50
CA LEU A 96 7.39 0.03 -7.75
C LEU A 96 7.00 -0.63 -9.07
N ALA A 97 7.79 -0.48 -10.13
CA ALA A 97 7.55 -1.13 -11.41
C ALA A 97 7.59 -2.66 -11.27
N ASP A 98 8.56 -3.23 -10.55
CA ASP A 98 8.65 -4.67 -10.29
C ASP A 98 7.39 -5.19 -9.57
N ALA A 99 6.93 -4.45 -8.57
CA ALA A 99 5.72 -4.77 -7.82
C ALA A 99 4.43 -4.64 -8.64
N LEU A 100 4.35 -3.66 -9.55
CA LEU A 100 3.13 -3.33 -10.30
C LEU A 100 3.06 -3.94 -11.70
N ASN A 101 4.18 -4.34 -12.28
CA ASN A 101 4.20 -5.04 -13.58
C ASN A 101 3.83 -6.51 -13.44
N THR A 102 3.80 -7.07 -12.23
CA THR A 102 3.58 -8.50 -11.99
C THR A 102 2.43 -8.79 -11.02
N GLY A 103 1.71 -9.90 -11.31
CA GLY A 103 0.78 -10.62 -10.45
C GLY A 103 0.05 -9.83 -9.36
N ALA A 104 0.38 -10.16 -8.10
CA ALA A 104 -0.28 -9.73 -6.87
C ALA A 104 -0.32 -8.22 -6.65
N GLY A 105 0.84 -7.56 -6.76
CA GLY A 105 1.00 -6.16 -6.40
C GLY A 105 0.17 -5.24 -7.30
N ARG A 106 0.04 -5.60 -8.58
CA ARG A 106 -0.82 -4.91 -9.54
C ARG A 106 -2.30 -4.96 -9.16
N GLN A 107 -2.83 -6.14 -8.82
CA GLN A 107 -4.24 -6.31 -8.45
C GLN A 107 -4.57 -5.58 -7.16
N VAL A 108 -3.65 -5.65 -6.18
CA VAL A 108 -3.75 -4.92 -4.91
C VAL A 108 -3.76 -3.42 -5.16
N ALA A 109 -2.81 -2.89 -5.92
CA ALA A 109 -2.73 -1.45 -6.20
C ALA A 109 -3.95 -0.96 -6.99
N ALA A 110 -4.42 -1.71 -8.00
CA ALA A 110 -5.63 -1.38 -8.74
C ALA A 110 -6.88 -1.35 -7.84
N TYR A 111 -7.01 -2.31 -6.91
CA TYR A 111 -8.08 -2.28 -5.93
C TYR A 111 -7.96 -1.05 -5.02
N VAL A 112 -6.80 -0.82 -4.40
CA VAL A 112 -6.59 0.31 -3.49
C VAL A 112 -6.89 1.65 -4.16
N LEU A 113 -6.39 1.88 -5.38
CA LEU A 113 -6.62 3.12 -6.12
C LEU A 113 -8.09 3.36 -6.47
N THR A 114 -8.88 2.30 -6.66
CA THR A 114 -10.30 2.39 -7.01
C THR A 114 -11.24 2.23 -5.83
N ALA A 115 -10.78 1.68 -4.71
CA ALA A 115 -11.57 1.41 -3.51
C ALA A 115 -12.14 2.71 -2.92
N GLY A 116 -11.35 3.79 -2.92
CA GLY A 116 -11.80 5.10 -2.45
C GLY A 116 -13.02 5.67 -3.20
N LEU A 117 -13.31 5.19 -4.41
CA LEU A 117 -14.48 5.61 -5.20
C LEU A 117 -15.79 4.94 -4.76
N LYS A 118 -15.72 3.88 -3.94
CA LYS A 118 -16.87 3.02 -3.61
C LYS A 118 -17.58 3.44 -2.33
N SER A 119 -16.83 3.92 -1.34
CA SER A 119 -17.41 4.40 -0.07
C SER A 119 -16.46 5.35 0.68
N PRO A 120 -16.99 6.23 1.56
CA PRO A 120 -16.16 7.06 2.43
C PRO A 120 -15.21 6.27 3.34
N ALA A 121 -15.65 5.11 3.85
CA ALA A 121 -14.83 4.25 4.70
C ALA A 121 -13.63 3.66 3.94
N LEU A 122 -13.83 3.23 2.69
CA LEU A 122 -12.75 2.77 1.83
C LEU A 122 -11.81 3.90 1.37
N SER A 123 -12.32 5.12 1.27
CA SER A 123 -11.49 6.29 1.00
C SER A 123 -10.50 6.56 2.15
N GLU A 124 -10.98 6.55 3.40
CA GLU A 124 -10.15 6.67 4.60
C GLU A 124 -9.07 5.59 4.69
N ALA A 125 -9.49 4.36 4.48
CA ALA A 125 -8.63 3.18 4.39
C ALA A 125 -7.49 3.34 3.38
N THR A 126 -7.85 3.69 2.16
CA THR A 126 -6.94 3.89 1.04
C THR A 126 -5.96 5.01 1.34
N ARG A 127 -6.44 6.11 1.93
CA ARG A 127 -5.60 7.23 2.35
C ARG A 127 -4.56 6.79 3.38
N ARG A 128 -4.97 6.09 4.43
CA ARG A 128 -4.03 5.56 5.46
C ARG A 128 -2.99 4.63 4.87
N TYR A 129 -3.37 3.79 3.92
CA TYR A 129 -2.44 2.93 3.20
C TYR A 129 -1.38 3.77 2.46
N PHE A 130 -1.79 4.76 1.68
CA PHE A 130 -0.85 5.62 0.95
C PHE A 130 -0.04 6.53 1.86
N GLU A 131 -0.60 7.06 2.94
CA GLU A 131 0.12 7.79 3.99
C GLU A 131 1.25 6.94 4.59
N HIS A 132 0.96 5.68 4.94
CA HIS A 132 1.97 4.76 5.45
C HIS A 132 3.10 4.52 4.43
N GLN A 133 2.75 4.33 3.15
CA GLN A 133 3.73 4.17 2.08
C GLN A 133 4.54 5.45 1.82
N ALA A 134 3.92 6.63 1.95
CA ALA A 134 4.59 7.91 1.83
C ALA A 134 5.60 8.12 2.97
N VAL A 135 5.18 7.91 4.23
CA VAL A 135 6.04 8.01 5.42
C VAL A 135 7.29 7.14 5.30
N ARG A 136 7.14 5.92 4.75
CA ARG A 136 8.29 5.02 4.52
C ARG A 136 9.31 5.59 3.55
N ALA A 137 8.89 6.35 2.53
CA ALA A 137 9.78 6.93 1.53
C ALA A 137 10.25 8.36 1.89
N THR A 138 9.65 9.01 2.89
CA THR A 138 10.06 10.34 3.38
C THR A 138 11.57 10.49 3.63
N PRO A 139 12.30 9.49 4.17
CA PRO A 139 13.75 9.63 4.39
C PRO A 139 14.55 9.93 3.12
N VAL A 140 14.10 9.50 1.93
CA VAL A 140 14.74 9.85 0.65
C VAL A 140 14.75 11.37 0.45
N VAL A 141 13.62 12.03 0.71
CA VAL A 141 13.47 13.48 0.56
C VAL A 141 14.24 14.22 1.66
N THR A 142 14.11 13.78 2.91
CA THR A 142 14.82 14.43 4.04
C THR A 142 16.33 14.40 3.86
N ARG A 143 16.90 13.28 3.38
CA ARG A 143 18.35 13.21 3.11
C ARG A 143 18.76 14.09 1.93
N ALA A 144 17.95 14.17 0.88
CA ALA A 144 18.21 15.07 -0.25
C ALA A 144 18.20 16.55 0.15
N ILE A 145 17.27 16.96 1.04
CA ILE A 145 17.27 18.31 1.63
C ILE A 145 18.56 18.53 2.43
N ALA A 146 18.96 17.58 3.29
CA ALA A 146 20.19 17.68 4.08
C ALA A 146 21.47 17.78 3.22
N ARG A 147 21.44 17.23 2.00
CA ARG A 147 22.53 17.33 1.02
C ARG A 147 22.46 18.59 0.15
N GLY A 148 21.41 19.41 0.29
CA GLY A 148 21.19 20.61 -0.53
C GLY A 148 20.73 20.32 -1.97
N GLU A 149 20.24 19.12 -2.25
CA GLU A 149 19.72 18.74 -3.58
C GLU A 149 18.29 19.23 -3.84
N LEU A 150 17.57 19.56 -2.76
CA LEU A 150 16.19 20.06 -2.75
C LEU A 150 16.09 21.28 -1.82
N PRO A 151 15.14 22.22 -2.08
CA PRO A 151 14.86 23.32 -1.15
C PRO A 151 14.41 22.82 0.22
N GLU A 152 14.74 23.56 1.30
CA GLU A 152 14.30 23.25 2.66
C GLU A 152 12.77 23.25 2.83
N THR A 153 12.06 23.98 1.97
CA THR A 153 10.59 24.08 1.95
C THR A 153 9.91 22.91 1.24
N CYS A 154 10.68 21.99 0.64
CA CYS A 154 10.14 20.90 -0.16
C CYS A 154 9.27 19.95 0.69
N ASP A 155 8.01 19.79 0.29
CA ASP A 155 7.08 18.85 0.90
C ASP A 155 7.29 17.44 0.34
N ALA A 156 7.62 16.51 1.24
CA ALA A 156 7.93 15.14 0.85
C ALA A 156 6.72 14.38 0.29
N ASP A 157 5.51 14.66 0.79
CA ASP A 157 4.30 13.99 0.32
C ASP A 157 3.93 14.44 -1.08
N GLN A 158 3.96 15.75 -1.35
CA GLN A 158 3.74 16.31 -2.69
C GLN A 158 4.78 15.82 -3.70
N LEU A 159 6.06 15.77 -3.32
CA LEU A 159 7.13 15.25 -4.18
C LEU A 159 6.86 13.79 -4.54
N LEU A 160 6.64 12.95 -3.53
CA LEU A 160 6.44 11.51 -3.72
C LEU A 160 5.13 11.18 -4.45
N THR A 161 4.07 11.96 -4.20
CA THR A 161 2.79 11.86 -4.92
C THR A 161 2.96 12.23 -6.38
N THR A 162 3.60 13.36 -6.66
CA THR A 162 3.88 13.84 -8.03
C THR A 162 4.72 12.81 -8.80
N PHE A 163 5.72 12.22 -8.16
CA PHE A 163 6.55 11.17 -8.73
C PHE A 163 5.77 9.88 -9.08
N ARG A 164 4.90 9.40 -8.18
CA ARG A 164 4.19 8.14 -8.37
C ARG A 164 2.96 8.26 -9.27
N ALA A 165 2.34 9.43 -9.35
CA ALA A 165 1.13 9.68 -10.13
C ALA A 165 1.19 9.16 -11.57
N PRO A 166 2.21 9.48 -12.41
CA PRO A 166 2.29 8.96 -13.78
C PRO A 166 2.44 7.44 -13.85
N LEU A 167 3.10 6.82 -12.86
CA LEU A 167 3.30 5.37 -12.81
C LEU A 167 1.97 4.64 -12.55
N PHE A 168 1.23 5.10 -11.52
CA PHE A 168 -0.10 4.57 -11.23
C PHE A 168 -1.12 4.90 -12.32
N TYR A 169 -1.04 6.08 -12.93
CA TYR A 169 -1.91 6.46 -14.04
C TYR A 169 -1.76 5.50 -15.22
N ARG A 170 -0.54 5.20 -15.68
CA ARG A 170 -0.30 4.23 -16.76
C ARG A 170 -0.83 2.84 -16.41
N MET A 171 -0.55 2.37 -15.20
CA MET A 171 -1.02 1.07 -14.72
C MET A 171 -2.55 0.92 -14.77
N VAL A 172 -3.28 1.96 -14.34
CA VAL A 172 -4.76 1.91 -14.23
C VAL A 172 -5.46 2.21 -15.54
N THR A 173 -4.93 3.13 -16.36
CA THR A 173 -5.66 3.63 -17.54
C THR A 173 -5.40 2.84 -18.81
N THR A 174 -4.14 2.67 -19.20
CA THR A 174 -3.78 1.91 -20.42
C THR A 174 -3.45 0.47 -20.10
N GLY A 175 -2.99 0.20 -18.89
CA GLY A 175 -2.57 -1.11 -18.46
C GLY A 175 -1.20 -1.53 -19.01
N ASP A 176 -0.48 -0.63 -19.68
CA ASP A 176 0.88 -0.90 -20.13
C ASP A 176 1.81 -1.13 -18.93
N PRO A 177 2.91 -1.89 -19.11
CA PRO A 177 3.97 -1.96 -18.11
C PRO A 177 4.55 -0.57 -17.80
N ILE A 178 4.95 -0.38 -16.55
CA ILE A 178 5.81 0.73 -16.14
C ILE A 178 7.22 0.39 -16.61
N ASP A 179 7.74 1.16 -17.57
CA ASP A 179 9.06 0.98 -18.15
C ASP A 179 10.05 2.06 -17.67
N SER A 180 11.35 1.83 -17.90
CA SER A 180 12.41 2.77 -17.52
C SER A 180 12.19 4.18 -18.09
N PRO A 181 11.79 4.37 -19.37
CA PRO A 181 11.50 5.71 -19.89
C PRO A 181 10.42 6.47 -19.10
N LEU A 182 9.37 5.80 -18.64
CA LEU A 182 8.36 6.43 -17.80
C LEU A 182 8.91 6.81 -16.43
N ILE A 183 9.71 5.94 -15.79
CA ILE A 183 10.34 6.24 -14.50
C ILE A 183 11.26 7.46 -14.64
N GLU A 184 12.11 7.50 -15.66
CA GLU A 184 13.01 8.64 -15.93
C GLU A 184 12.24 9.94 -16.17
N LEU A 185 11.12 9.87 -16.89
CA LEU A 185 10.25 11.04 -17.09
C LEU A 185 9.67 11.52 -15.76
N ALA A 186 9.13 10.61 -14.94
CA ALA A 186 8.58 10.93 -13.64
C ALA A 186 9.62 11.57 -12.71
N VAL A 187 10.83 11.00 -12.63
CA VAL A 187 11.95 11.58 -11.88
C VAL A 187 12.25 13.00 -12.35
N ARG A 188 12.48 13.20 -13.66
CA ARG A 188 12.84 14.52 -14.20
C ARG A 188 11.76 15.58 -13.95
N VAL A 189 10.50 15.25 -14.20
CA VAL A 189 9.38 16.20 -14.01
C VAL A 189 9.26 16.58 -12.54
N THR A 190 9.25 15.60 -11.64
CA THR A 190 9.13 15.85 -10.21
C THR A 190 10.29 16.67 -9.68
N LEU A 191 11.53 16.32 -10.02
CA LEU A 191 12.71 17.05 -9.52
C LEU A 191 12.83 18.44 -10.11
N THR A 192 12.40 18.65 -11.35
CA THR A 192 12.33 19.99 -11.93
C THR A 192 11.35 20.86 -11.14
N ALA A 193 10.15 20.33 -10.85
CA ALA A 193 9.14 21.05 -10.06
C ALA A 193 9.60 21.31 -8.61
N ALA A 194 10.18 20.30 -7.95
CA ALA A 194 10.69 20.42 -6.58
C ALA A 194 11.81 21.46 -6.46
N ARG A 195 12.80 21.42 -7.38
CA ARG A 195 13.92 22.39 -7.42
C ARG A 195 13.45 23.81 -7.76
N ALA A 196 12.34 23.94 -8.49
CA ALA A 196 11.68 25.22 -8.74
C ALA A 196 10.81 25.72 -7.57
N GLY A 197 10.72 24.97 -6.46
CA GLY A 197 9.93 25.33 -5.29
C GLY A 197 8.42 25.11 -5.42
N LEU A 198 7.97 24.42 -6.48
CA LEU A 198 6.53 24.20 -6.74
C LEU A 198 5.91 23.13 -5.84
N LEU A 199 6.73 22.27 -5.24
CA LEU A 199 6.30 21.19 -4.35
C LEU A 199 6.66 21.55 -2.90
N SER A 200 6.16 22.69 -2.43
CA SER A 200 6.40 23.21 -1.09
C SER A 200 5.15 23.11 -0.22
N ALA A 201 5.34 22.98 1.10
CA ALA A 201 4.23 22.89 2.05
C ALA A 201 3.35 24.16 2.07
N ASP A 202 3.90 25.29 1.63
CA ASP A 202 3.21 26.58 1.55
C ASP A 202 2.41 26.70 0.24
N HIS A 203 1.21 26.12 0.20
CA HIS A 203 0.11 26.65 -0.60
C HIS A 203 -1.04 26.95 0.36
N ASP A 204 -0.92 28.06 1.09
CA ASP A 204 -2.08 28.79 1.59
C ASP A 204 -2.83 29.34 0.36
N GLY A 205 -3.94 28.69 0.03
CA GLY A 205 -4.92 29.11 -0.97
C GLY A 205 -6.31 28.66 -0.58
#